data_AF-A0A1I7SBR0-F1
#
_entry.id   AF-A0A1I7SBR0-F1
#
_cell.length_a   1.000
_cell.length_b   1.000
_cell.length_c   1.000
_cell.angle_alpha   90.00
_cell.angle_beta   90.00
_cell.angle_gamma   90.00
#
_symmetry.space_group_name_H-M   'P 1'
#
loop_
_entity.id
_entity.type
_entity.pdbx_description
1 polymer ?
#
loop_
_entity_poly.entity_id
_entity_poly.type
_entity_poly.pdbx_seq_one_letter_code
_entity_poly.pdbx_strand_id
1 'polypeptide(L)'
;MEWLKILLYITVVHKINADVLSEKAAFFGEGLNYEENPCVNFPKFAAGDFPPNTTKVWKTKIAAEVLNTSRENEPAPVKKVREIYKKCKSDASLLKTPRIFNSPNKAKIAQQLKDYLDKNDFFDHKVFHQNYIPTLADMFNFGAAYFGEHLLRKRIYIPKPNTSTVDEHEVCRRTVPEAQRDGICKNLVAEIFGVPNAPENFGVVYFPGNAAHRRALILELQKFYESPADPGPFPDCEALIVESFPMIYKKILLDAKMPQNETEAFNEKHMIYATAIVQEYRRLIHFEFVPEEEKKRVDDFLNHLKFELIGHPTFQDDVFAQYFGNIDTESFWTKRHVNSIQPLIKFNVDKNKMAFYTNSLTEHTVFMAQDNNTYIAFGFEAVLPPYYHSEYPPYFVFSNYIFDFFGEYMSQVIHYAYVHYVANYGTGKPFDDEFTHSWSHEQLYFINLAQLIVLQKRQKGEDPFDENDKAWRIFKCTRAFSNAFHCPAGSKYHVTTDCDVLKGNYNWSEELDYYKKNESLVVKH
;
A
#
# COMPACT_ATOMS: atom_id res chain seq x y z
N MET A 1 -38.73 -25.14 1.19
CA MET A 1 -38.04 -23.98 1.81
C MET A 1 -36.61 -23.79 1.32
N GLU A 2 -35.80 -24.85 1.13
CA GLU A 2 -34.43 -24.73 0.62
C GLU A 2 -34.32 -24.17 -0.81
N TRP A 3 -35.19 -24.60 -1.74
CA TRP A 3 -35.25 -24.04 -3.10
C TRP A 3 -35.50 -22.53 -3.15
N LEU A 4 -36.30 -22.00 -2.22
CA LEU A 4 -36.59 -20.57 -2.14
C LEU A 4 -35.36 -19.78 -1.64
N LYS A 5 -34.56 -20.36 -0.74
CA LYS A 5 -33.27 -19.79 -0.29
C LYS A 5 -32.25 -19.79 -1.43
N ILE A 6 -32.20 -20.86 -2.24
CA ILE A 6 -31.32 -20.94 -3.41
C ILE A 6 -31.72 -19.90 -4.46
N LEU A 7 -33.01 -19.77 -4.77
CA LEU A 7 -33.50 -18.76 -5.72
C LEU A 7 -33.24 -17.33 -5.22
N LEU A 8 -33.51 -17.03 -3.94
CA LEU A 8 -33.18 -15.73 -3.35
C LEU A 8 -31.67 -15.46 -3.42
N TYR A 9 -30.84 -16.43 -3.06
CA TYR A 9 -29.38 -16.30 -3.14
C TYR A 9 -28.92 -16.01 -4.58
N ILE A 10 -29.40 -16.76 -5.57
CA ILE A 10 -29.07 -16.55 -6.98
C ILE A 10 -29.49 -15.15 -7.45
N THR A 11 -30.71 -14.71 -7.12
CA THR A 11 -31.20 -13.38 -7.54
C THR A 11 -30.44 -12.24 -6.86
N VAL A 12 -30.08 -12.39 -5.58
CA VAL A 12 -29.31 -11.37 -4.84
C VAL A 12 -27.88 -11.27 -5.37
N VAL A 13 -27.19 -12.40 -5.54
CA VAL A 13 -25.84 -12.43 -6.12
C VAL A 13 -25.83 -11.87 -7.53
N HIS A 14 -26.80 -12.25 -8.37
CA HIS A 14 -26.87 -11.74 -9.74
C HIS A 14 -27.11 -10.22 -9.78
N LYS A 15 -27.94 -9.69 -8.88
CA LYS A 15 -28.20 -8.25 -8.79
C LYS A 15 -26.95 -7.47 -8.32
N ILE A 16 -26.26 -7.95 -7.28
CA ILE A 16 -25.02 -7.34 -6.79
C ILE A 16 -23.97 -7.27 -7.91
N ASN A 17 -23.84 -8.34 -8.70
CA ASN A 17 -22.85 -8.39 -9.79
C ASN A 17 -23.18 -7.41 -10.92
N ALA A 18 -24.47 -7.23 -11.25
CA ALA A 18 -24.90 -6.25 -12.25
C ALA A 18 -24.61 -4.81 -11.79
N ASP A 19 -24.84 -4.51 -10.51
CA ASP A 19 -24.62 -3.18 -9.94
C ASP A 19 -23.13 -2.79 -9.99
N VAL A 20 -22.21 -3.70 -9.65
CA VAL A 20 -20.77 -3.41 -9.64
C VAL A 20 -20.20 -3.15 -11.04
N LEU A 21 -20.62 -3.94 -12.03
CA LEU A 21 -20.22 -3.71 -13.41
C LEU A 21 -20.81 -2.38 -13.92
N SER A 22 -22.06 -2.08 -13.62
CA SER A 22 -22.65 -0.78 -13.97
C SER A 22 -21.90 0.40 -13.34
N GLU A 23 -21.47 0.30 -12.07
CA GLU A 23 -20.66 1.33 -11.42
C GLU A 23 -19.30 1.50 -12.10
N LYS A 24 -18.66 0.39 -12.49
CA LYS A 24 -17.38 0.42 -13.22
C LYS A 24 -17.54 1.06 -14.59
N ALA A 25 -18.59 0.75 -15.34
CA ALA A 25 -18.87 1.36 -16.63
C ALA A 25 -19.15 2.86 -16.53
N ALA A 26 -19.93 3.28 -15.51
CA ALA A 26 -20.16 4.69 -15.23
C ALA A 26 -18.84 5.41 -14.92
N PHE A 27 -17.99 4.83 -14.08
CA PHE A 27 -16.65 5.35 -13.79
C PHE A 27 -15.80 5.51 -15.07
N PHE A 28 -15.89 4.56 -16.00
CA PHE A 28 -15.20 4.67 -17.29
C PHE A 28 -15.71 5.84 -18.11
N GLY A 29 -17.03 5.92 -18.27
CA GLY A 29 -17.67 6.95 -19.08
C GLY A 29 -17.39 8.36 -18.57
N GLU A 30 -17.34 8.55 -17.24
CA GLU A 30 -17.01 9.84 -16.60
C GLU A 30 -15.58 10.31 -16.88
N GLY A 31 -14.65 9.40 -17.15
CA GLY A 31 -13.24 9.75 -17.41
C GLY A 31 -12.95 10.10 -18.87
N LEU A 32 -13.73 9.58 -19.81
CA LEU A 32 -13.46 9.71 -21.24
C LEU A 32 -13.79 11.10 -21.76
N ASN A 33 -12.82 11.71 -22.45
CA ASN A 33 -13.01 12.93 -23.21
C ASN A 33 -13.04 12.62 -24.71
N TYR A 34 -14.25 12.60 -25.28
CA TYR A 34 -14.48 12.27 -26.69
C TYR A 34 -14.05 13.35 -27.69
N GLU A 35 -13.69 14.55 -27.22
CA GLU A 35 -13.17 15.63 -28.07
C GLU A 35 -11.68 15.42 -28.40
N GLU A 36 -10.98 14.57 -27.63
CA GLU A 36 -9.58 14.26 -27.80
C GLU A 36 -9.37 13.04 -28.72
N ASN A 37 -8.37 13.11 -29.59
CA ASN A 37 -8.01 11.97 -30.44
C ASN A 37 -7.02 11.04 -29.69
N PRO A 38 -7.32 9.74 -29.51
CA PRO A 38 -6.46 8.82 -28.77
C PRO A 38 -5.06 8.65 -29.37
N CYS A 39 -4.90 8.89 -30.67
CA CYS A 39 -3.61 8.82 -31.36
C CYS A 39 -2.80 10.11 -31.29
N VAL A 40 -3.38 11.19 -30.73
CA VAL A 40 -2.73 12.49 -30.51
C VAL A 40 -2.53 12.77 -29.02
N ASN A 41 -3.53 12.47 -28.17
CA ASN A 41 -3.49 12.75 -26.74
C ASN A 41 -4.27 11.69 -25.93
N PHE A 42 -3.75 10.47 -25.91
CA PHE A 42 -4.39 9.37 -25.19
C PHE A 42 -4.70 9.65 -23.70
N PRO A 43 -3.82 10.28 -22.90
CA PRO A 43 -4.09 10.56 -21.49
C PRO A 43 -5.35 11.39 -21.29
N LYS A 44 -5.52 12.47 -22.05
CA LYS A 44 -6.71 13.31 -21.97
C LYS A 44 -7.93 12.62 -22.55
N PHE A 45 -7.78 11.89 -23.65
CA PHE A 45 -8.87 11.06 -24.17
C PHE A 45 -9.40 10.06 -23.13
N ALA A 46 -8.51 9.35 -22.42
CA ALA A 46 -8.91 8.29 -21.51
C ALA A 46 -9.40 8.78 -20.13
N ALA A 47 -8.89 9.91 -19.65
CA ALA A 47 -9.04 10.35 -18.26
C ALA A 47 -9.15 11.88 -18.07
N GLY A 48 -9.29 12.63 -19.16
CA GLY A 48 -9.30 14.10 -19.17
C GLY A 48 -10.43 14.71 -18.34
N ASP A 49 -11.57 14.02 -18.28
CA ASP A 49 -12.78 14.55 -17.67
C ASP A 49 -12.93 14.13 -16.20
N PHE A 50 -12.01 13.33 -15.66
CA PHE A 50 -12.05 12.98 -14.24
C PHE A 50 -11.88 14.23 -13.36
N PRO A 51 -12.75 14.43 -12.36
CA PRO A 51 -12.54 15.42 -11.32
C PRO A 51 -11.21 15.22 -10.55
N PRO A 52 -10.47 16.28 -10.16
CA PRO A 52 -9.21 16.13 -9.42
C PRO A 52 -9.33 15.35 -8.11
N ASN A 53 -10.52 15.31 -7.51
CA ASN A 53 -10.81 14.65 -6.24
C ASN A 53 -11.45 13.26 -6.37
N THR A 54 -11.54 12.67 -7.58
CA THR A 54 -12.22 11.38 -7.82
C THR A 54 -11.81 10.31 -6.83
N THR A 55 -10.51 10.07 -6.63
CA THR A 55 -10.07 9.01 -5.72
C THR A 55 -10.43 9.28 -4.26
N LYS A 56 -10.36 10.56 -3.83
CA LYS A 56 -10.77 10.94 -2.48
C LYS A 56 -12.26 10.68 -2.27
N VAL A 57 -13.10 11.07 -3.24
CA VAL A 57 -14.55 10.86 -3.19
C VAL A 57 -14.87 9.36 -3.11
N TRP A 58 -14.21 8.52 -3.91
CA TRP A 58 -14.38 7.07 -3.86
C TRP A 58 -13.95 6.46 -2.53
N LYS A 59 -12.78 6.83 -2.00
CA LYS A 59 -12.31 6.36 -0.68
C LYS A 59 -13.30 6.76 0.43
N THR A 60 -13.82 7.99 0.41
CA THR A 60 -14.85 8.43 1.37
C THR A 60 -16.18 7.68 1.18
N LYS A 61 -16.62 7.43 -0.07
CA LYS A 61 -17.84 6.64 -0.36
C LYS A 61 -17.72 5.23 0.23
N ILE A 62 -16.62 4.52 -0.06
CA ILE A 62 -16.37 3.16 0.43
C ILE A 62 -16.30 3.16 1.96
N ALA A 63 -15.56 4.10 2.56
CA ALA A 63 -15.46 4.22 4.02
C ALA A 63 -16.84 4.41 4.66
N ALA A 64 -17.66 5.32 4.12
CA ALA A 64 -19.01 5.56 4.61
C ALA A 64 -19.89 4.30 4.49
N GLU A 65 -19.86 3.62 3.35
CA GLU A 65 -20.62 2.39 3.12
C GLU A 65 -20.27 1.30 4.13
N VAL A 66 -18.97 1.00 4.27
CA VAL A 66 -18.53 -0.08 5.17
C VAL A 66 -18.74 0.28 6.63
N LEU A 67 -18.64 1.56 7.01
CA LEU A 67 -18.87 2.04 8.38
C LEU A 67 -20.35 2.07 8.78
N ASN A 68 -21.26 2.17 7.82
CA ASN A 68 -22.72 2.09 8.05
C ASN A 68 -23.25 0.65 8.06
N THR A 69 -22.53 -0.30 7.46
CA THR A 69 -22.95 -1.69 7.36
C THR A 69 -22.57 -2.48 8.61
N SER A 70 -23.52 -2.93 9.43
CA SER A 70 -23.24 -3.75 10.63
C SER A 70 -23.52 -5.23 10.39
N ARG A 71 -22.70 -6.13 10.97
CA ARG A 71 -22.98 -7.57 11.07
C ARG A 71 -23.44 -7.96 12.49
N GLU A 72 -24.20 -9.04 12.61
CA GLU A 72 -24.74 -9.51 13.91
C GLU A 72 -23.62 -9.88 14.90
N ASN A 73 -22.60 -10.60 14.41
CA ASN A 73 -21.50 -11.15 15.22
C ASN A 73 -20.20 -10.34 15.13
N GLU A 74 -20.29 -9.00 15.01
CA GLU A 74 -19.07 -8.18 14.96
C GLU A 74 -18.25 -8.24 16.26
N PRO A 75 -16.91 -8.31 16.18
CA PRO A 75 -16.03 -8.15 17.33
C PRO A 75 -16.33 -6.85 18.10
N ALA A 76 -16.23 -6.91 19.43
CA ALA A 76 -16.45 -5.74 20.30
C ALA A 76 -15.71 -4.45 19.88
N PRO A 77 -14.41 -4.48 19.47
CA PRO A 77 -13.74 -3.25 19.02
C PRO A 77 -14.32 -2.65 17.75
N VAL A 78 -14.83 -3.47 16.82
CA VAL A 78 -15.52 -2.99 15.61
C VAL A 78 -16.80 -2.25 16.00
N LYS A 79 -17.61 -2.82 16.91
CA LYS A 79 -18.85 -2.19 17.40
C LYS A 79 -18.57 -0.82 18.02
N LYS A 80 -17.57 -0.72 18.88
CA LYS A 80 -17.14 0.54 19.50
C LYS A 80 -16.73 1.59 18.47
N VAL A 81 -15.94 1.22 17.47
CA VAL A 81 -15.50 2.17 16.41
C VAL A 81 -16.69 2.65 15.57
N ARG A 82 -17.66 1.78 15.26
CA ARG A 82 -18.90 2.18 14.58
C ARG A 82 -19.75 3.14 15.42
N GLU A 83 -19.79 2.96 16.74
CA GLU A 83 -20.47 3.88 17.65
C GLU A 83 -19.80 5.27 17.64
N ILE A 84 -18.46 5.33 17.63
CA ILE A 84 -17.71 6.59 17.45
C ILE A 84 -18.05 7.24 16.11
N TYR A 85 -18.11 6.46 15.03
CA TYR A 85 -18.50 6.96 13.71
C TYR A 85 -19.91 7.56 13.71
N LYS A 86 -20.90 6.83 14.25
CA LYS A 86 -22.28 7.30 14.40
C LYS A 86 -22.35 8.57 15.25
N LYS A 87 -21.61 8.61 16.35
CA LYS A 87 -21.50 9.80 17.21
C LYS A 87 -20.93 10.99 16.43
N CYS A 88 -19.85 10.79 15.66
CA CYS A 88 -19.27 11.83 14.81
C CYS A 88 -20.28 12.37 13.79
N LYS A 89 -21.07 11.49 13.16
CA LYS A 89 -22.13 11.92 12.23
C LYS A 89 -23.21 12.77 12.90
N SER A 90 -23.51 12.52 14.18
CA SER A 90 -24.46 13.34 14.96
C SER A 90 -23.82 14.57 15.64
N ASP A 91 -22.51 14.57 15.84
CA ASP A 91 -21.76 15.57 16.60
C ASP A 91 -20.46 15.92 15.88
N ALA A 92 -20.53 16.97 15.06
CA ALA A 92 -19.39 17.48 14.29
C ALA A 92 -18.26 18.05 15.18
N SER A 93 -18.45 18.20 16.50
CA SER A 93 -17.37 18.64 17.40
C SER A 93 -16.22 17.64 17.44
N LEU A 94 -16.49 16.35 17.20
CA LEU A 94 -15.46 15.31 17.09
C LEU A 94 -14.49 15.53 15.92
N LEU A 95 -14.91 16.23 14.86
CA LEU A 95 -14.01 16.61 13.76
C LEU A 95 -12.99 17.67 14.17
N LYS A 96 -13.26 18.41 15.26
CA LYS A 96 -12.35 19.41 15.83
C LYS A 96 -11.31 18.80 16.77
N THR A 97 -11.32 17.47 16.97
CA THR A 97 -10.28 16.79 17.75
C THR A 97 -8.92 17.12 17.14
N PRO A 98 -8.00 17.75 17.90
CA PRO A 98 -6.70 18.17 17.38
C PRO A 98 -5.89 16.97 16.88
N ARG A 99 -5.32 17.07 15.66
CA ARG A 99 -4.44 16.06 15.08
C ARG A 99 -2.97 16.28 15.46
N ILE A 100 -2.74 16.84 16.64
CA ILE A 100 -1.41 17.14 17.17
C ILE A 100 -0.82 15.97 17.95
N PHE A 101 0.50 15.84 17.87
CA PHE A 101 1.25 15.09 18.86
C PHE A 101 1.17 15.81 20.22
N ASN A 102 0.45 15.21 21.17
CA ASN A 102 0.20 15.75 22.48
C ASN A 102 0.54 14.74 23.59
N SER A 103 1.84 14.61 23.86
CA SER A 103 2.30 13.88 25.04
C SER A 103 2.27 14.79 26.28
N PRO A 104 1.78 14.30 27.44
CA PRO A 104 1.92 15.02 28.72
C PRO A 104 3.40 15.20 29.12
N ASN A 105 4.31 14.40 28.56
CA ASN A 105 5.75 14.51 28.79
C ASN A 105 6.45 15.40 27.76
N LYS A 106 5.74 16.01 26.79
CA LYS A 106 6.34 16.74 25.66
C LYS A 106 7.38 17.77 26.11
N ALA A 107 7.03 18.65 27.04
CA ALA A 107 7.95 19.68 27.55
C ALA A 107 9.15 19.09 28.31
N LYS A 108 8.91 18.02 29.10
CA LYS A 108 9.96 17.32 29.85
C LYS A 108 10.96 16.66 28.91
N ILE A 109 10.49 15.91 27.91
CA ILE A 109 11.34 15.22 26.94
C ILE A 109 12.08 16.24 26.06
N ALA A 110 11.42 17.30 25.60
CA ALA A 110 12.08 18.37 24.85
C ALA A 110 13.26 18.97 25.64
N GLN A 111 13.06 19.26 26.94
CA GLN A 111 14.13 19.76 27.80
C GLN A 111 15.22 18.71 28.04
N GLN A 112 14.87 17.44 28.23
CA GLN A 112 15.84 16.35 28.38
C GLN A 112 16.73 16.20 27.15
N LEU A 113 16.15 16.25 25.94
CA LEU A 113 16.89 16.18 24.67
C LEU A 113 17.81 17.39 24.50
N LYS A 114 17.34 18.59 24.84
CA LYS A 114 18.15 19.82 24.83
C LYS A 114 19.34 19.72 25.80
N ASP A 115 19.09 19.32 27.04
CA ASP A 115 20.13 19.10 28.03
C ASP A 115 21.15 18.06 27.57
N TYR A 116 20.70 16.99 26.90
CA TYR A 116 21.56 15.97 26.32
C TYR A 116 22.45 16.55 25.21
N LEU A 117 21.89 17.37 24.31
CA LEU A 117 22.61 18.09 23.24
C LEU A 117 23.68 19.06 23.74
N ASP A 118 23.42 19.71 24.87
CA ASP A 118 24.31 20.74 25.44
C ASP A 118 25.45 20.13 26.26
N LYS A 119 25.22 18.99 26.92
CA LYS A 119 26.12 18.46 27.97
C LYS A 119 26.93 17.22 27.58
N ASN A 120 26.64 16.57 26.45
CA ASN A 120 27.22 15.28 26.10
C ASN A 120 27.99 15.31 24.77
N ASP A 121 29.01 14.47 24.69
CA ASP A 121 29.88 14.30 23.53
C ASP A 121 29.39 13.22 22.55
N PHE A 122 28.31 12.50 22.91
CA PHE A 122 27.67 11.43 22.14
C PHE A 122 28.52 10.17 21.91
N PHE A 123 29.65 10.00 22.62
CA PHE A 123 30.47 8.78 22.52
C PHE A 123 29.89 7.62 23.35
N ASP A 124 29.21 7.90 24.46
CA ASP A 124 28.60 6.89 25.33
C ASP A 124 27.27 6.35 24.76
N HIS A 125 27.26 5.06 24.40
CA HIS A 125 26.10 4.37 23.84
C HIS A 125 24.99 4.18 24.87
N LYS A 126 25.33 4.01 26.15
CA LYS A 126 24.37 3.81 27.23
C LYS A 126 23.63 5.11 27.52
N VAL A 127 24.33 6.23 27.60
CA VAL A 127 23.70 7.55 27.79
C VAL A 127 22.83 7.91 26.59
N PHE A 128 23.28 7.60 25.36
CA PHE A 128 22.46 7.77 24.16
C PHE A 128 21.16 6.95 24.23
N HIS A 129 21.25 5.64 24.54
CA HIS A 129 20.09 4.77 24.71
C HIS A 129 19.09 5.34 25.74
N GLN A 130 19.57 5.80 26.90
CA GLN A 130 18.73 6.32 27.99
C GLN A 130 17.90 7.55 27.59
N ASN A 131 18.30 8.28 26.56
CA ASN A 131 17.54 9.42 26.04
C ASN A 131 16.71 9.02 24.81
N TYR A 132 17.27 8.20 23.92
CA TYR A 132 16.66 7.85 22.65
C TYR A 132 15.44 6.92 22.80
N ILE A 133 15.57 5.84 23.57
CA ILE A 133 14.52 4.81 23.66
C ILE A 133 13.25 5.32 24.36
N PRO A 134 13.33 6.05 25.50
CA PRO A 134 12.14 6.64 26.10
C PRO A 134 11.47 7.69 25.20
N THR A 135 12.25 8.42 24.39
CA THR A 135 11.71 9.38 23.41
C THR A 135 10.89 8.69 22.34
N LEU A 136 11.41 7.58 21.79
CA LEU A 136 10.68 6.76 20.82
C LEU A 136 9.42 6.13 21.44
N ALA A 137 9.51 5.62 22.66
CA ALA A 137 8.37 5.05 23.38
C ALA A 137 7.26 6.08 23.60
N ASP A 138 7.60 7.32 23.98
CA ASP A 138 6.63 8.41 24.14
C ASP A 138 5.99 8.79 22.80
N MET A 139 6.80 8.94 21.75
CA MET A 139 6.31 9.19 20.38
C MET A 139 5.32 8.11 19.92
N PHE A 140 5.62 6.83 20.18
CA PHE A 140 4.72 5.73 19.86
C PHE A 140 3.42 5.80 20.66
N ASN A 141 3.52 5.95 21.99
CA ASN A 141 2.37 5.97 22.91
C ASN A 141 1.42 7.16 22.73
N PHE A 142 1.87 8.21 22.06
CA PHE A 142 1.08 9.42 21.76
C PHE A 142 0.92 9.68 20.26
N GLY A 143 1.02 8.63 19.44
CA GLY A 143 0.48 8.67 18.09
C GLY A 143 1.31 9.48 17.10
N ALA A 144 2.61 9.72 17.36
CA ALA A 144 3.46 10.51 16.48
C ALA A 144 3.44 9.98 15.04
N ALA A 145 3.35 10.87 14.05
CA ALA A 145 3.35 10.50 12.62
C ALA A 145 4.63 9.80 12.16
N TYR A 146 5.70 9.89 12.96
CA TYR A 146 6.92 9.13 12.78
C TYR A 146 6.70 7.61 12.80
N PHE A 147 5.72 7.12 13.56
CA PHE A 147 5.29 5.73 13.50
C PHE A 147 4.14 5.58 12.51
N GLY A 148 4.28 4.67 11.56
CA GLY A 148 3.26 4.35 10.58
C GLY A 148 3.36 2.92 10.11
N GLU A 149 2.40 2.50 9.29
CA GLU A 149 2.33 1.12 8.78
C GLU A 149 3.50 0.76 7.88
N HIS A 150 4.12 1.74 7.22
CA HIS A 150 5.32 1.54 6.39
C HIS A 150 6.51 0.96 7.19
N LEU A 151 6.50 1.09 8.52
CA LEU A 151 7.49 0.48 9.43
C LEU A 151 7.22 -1.02 9.66
N LEU A 152 5.99 -1.49 9.42
CA LEU A 152 5.53 -2.84 9.69
C LEU A 152 5.69 -3.71 8.45
N ARG A 153 6.79 -4.46 8.41
CA ARG A 153 7.06 -5.42 7.32
C ARG A 153 7.08 -6.83 7.91
N LYS A 154 8.00 -7.67 7.47
CA LYS A 154 8.28 -8.94 8.16
C LYS A 154 9.06 -8.72 9.46
N ARG A 155 9.75 -7.58 9.58
CA ARG A 155 10.26 -7.01 10.83
C ARG A 155 9.76 -5.58 10.97
N ILE A 156 9.86 -5.03 12.17
CA ILE A 156 9.56 -3.63 12.45
C ILE A 156 10.81 -2.81 12.20
N TYR A 157 10.82 -1.93 11.20
CA TYR A 157 11.96 -1.08 10.91
C TYR A 157 11.71 0.30 11.51
N ILE A 158 12.60 0.80 12.36
CA ILE A 158 12.53 2.17 12.88
C ILE A 158 13.70 2.96 12.26
N PRO A 159 13.48 3.70 11.16
CA PRO A 159 14.52 4.43 10.43
C PRO A 159 14.89 5.74 11.12
N LYS A 160 15.92 6.42 10.63
CA LYS A 160 16.20 7.79 11.04
C LYS A 160 15.00 8.70 10.70
N PRO A 161 14.68 9.74 11.50
CA PRO A 161 13.68 10.74 11.11
C PRO A 161 13.95 11.33 9.73
N ASN A 162 12.90 11.48 8.92
CA ASN A 162 12.95 11.96 7.53
C ASN A 162 13.72 11.06 6.55
N THR A 163 14.15 9.87 6.98
CA THR A 163 14.59 8.81 6.07
C THR A 163 13.65 7.63 6.19
N SER A 164 13.70 6.81 5.16
CA SER A 164 12.86 5.64 5.02
C SER A 164 13.54 4.34 5.31
N THR A 165 14.87 4.36 5.26
CA THR A 165 15.69 3.17 5.28
C THR A 165 16.57 3.16 6.50
N VAL A 166 16.81 1.93 6.96
CA VAL A 166 17.73 1.64 8.04
C VAL A 166 19.03 1.20 7.39
N ASP A 167 20.11 1.93 7.62
CA ASP A 167 21.44 1.42 7.31
C ASP A 167 21.71 0.22 8.25
N GLU A 168 21.86 -0.97 7.69
CA GLU A 168 22.10 -2.17 8.49
C GLU A 168 23.39 -2.08 9.32
N HIS A 169 24.38 -1.27 8.88
CA HIS A 169 25.60 -1.00 9.64
C HIS A 169 25.35 -0.10 10.86
N GLU A 170 24.24 0.63 10.87
CA GLU A 170 23.79 1.50 11.96
C GLU A 170 22.68 0.84 12.79
N VAL A 171 22.71 -0.47 12.94
CA VAL A 171 21.82 -1.23 13.84
C VAL A 171 22.53 -1.47 15.17
N CYS A 172 21.79 -1.37 16.29
CA CYS A 172 22.36 -1.40 17.65
C CYS A 172 23.41 -2.52 17.88
N ARG A 173 23.11 -3.77 17.49
CA ARG A 173 24.05 -4.88 17.67
C ARG A 173 25.35 -4.75 16.86
N ARG A 174 25.32 -4.07 15.72
CA ARG A 174 26.51 -3.81 14.89
C ARG A 174 27.31 -2.61 15.42
N THR A 175 26.65 -1.64 16.05
CA THR A 175 27.29 -0.40 16.51
C THR A 175 27.79 -0.47 17.95
N VAL A 176 27.07 -1.15 18.85
CA VAL A 176 27.44 -1.27 20.27
C VAL A 176 28.54 -2.33 20.47
N PRO A 177 29.59 -2.03 21.26
CA PRO A 177 30.62 -3.00 21.62
C PRO A 177 30.03 -4.25 22.29
N GLU A 178 30.57 -5.44 21.97
CA GLU A 178 30.01 -6.72 22.41
C GLU A 178 29.74 -6.82 23.91
N ALA A 179 30.67 -6.31 24.73
CA ALA A 179 30.55 -6.29 26.19
C ALA A 179 29.35 -5.47 26.73
N GLN A 180 28.74 -4.60 25.91
CA GLN A 180 27.60 -3.75 26.28
C GLN A 180 26.31 -4.12 25.55
N ARG A 181 26.37 -4.97 24.51
CA ARG A 181 25.23 -5.24 23.60
C ARG A 181 23.99 -5.71 24.33
N ASP A 182 24.11 -6.70 25.22
CA ASP A 182 22.93 -7.24 25.89
C ASP A 182 22.33 -6.26 26.92
N GLY A 183 23.11 -5.31 27.42
CA GLY A 183 22.61 -4.27 28.32
C GLY A 183 21.96 -3.08 27.61
N ILE A 184 22.17 -2.93 26.29
CA ILE A 184 21.73 -1.75 25.51
C ILE A 184 20.78 -2.15 24.38
N CYS A 185 21.05 -3.23 23.65
CA CYS A 185 20.30 -3.64 22.47
C CYS A 185 19.21 -4.66 22.75
N LYS A 186 19.33 -5.39 23.87
CA LYS A 186 18.30 -6.34 24.28
C LYS A 186 17.03 -5.58 24.63
N ASN A 187 15.88 -6.10 24.22
CA ASN A 187 14.55 -5.56 24.55
C ASN A 187 14.18 -4.20 23.94
N LEU A 188 14.95 -3.62 23.01
CA LEU A 188 14.61 -2.33 22.39
C LEU A 188 13.16 -2.28 21.87
N VAL A 189 12.74 -3.33 21.16
CA VAL A 189 11.37 -3.46 20.65
C VAL A 189 10.34 -3.49 21.80
N ALA A 190 10.63 -4.24 22.86
CA ALA A 190 9.74 -4.33 24.02
C ALA A 190 9.59 -2.99 24.74
N GLU A 191 10.68 -2.22 24.87
CA GLU A 191 10.70 -0.91 25.53
C GLU A 191 9.99 0.17 24.71
N ILE A 192 10.23 0.22 23.39
CA ILE A 192 9.61 1.22 22.50
C ILE A 192 8.10 0.98 22.40
N PHE A 193 7.69 -0.27 22.18
CA PHE A 193 6.29 -0.60 21.88
C PHE A 193 5.49 -1.02 23.11
N GLY A 194 6.11 -1.15 24.28
CA GLY A 194 5.43 -1.60 25.50
C GLY A 194 4.90 -3.03 25.41
N VAL A 195 5.56 -3.91 24.64
CA VAL A 195 5.18 -5.32 24.50
C VAL A 195 6.23 -6.20 25.17
N PRO A 196 5.99 -6.69 26.40
CA PRO A 196 6.94 -7.53 27.11
C PRO A 196 7.31 -8.78 26.32
N ASN A 197 8.54 -9.25 26.50
CA ASN A 197 9.06 -10.47 25.87
C ASN A 197 9.13 -10.42 24.33
N ALA A 198 9.02 -9.25 23.70
CA ALA A 198 9.22 -9.13 22.27
C ALA A 198 10.62 -9.63 21.88
N PRO A 199 10.75 -10.65 21.01
CA PRO A 199 12.03 -11.12 20.53
C PRO A 199 12.81 -10.01 19.84
N GLU A 200 14.12 -9.99 20.04
CA GLU A 200 14.95 -8.91 19.49
C GLU A 200 14.94 -8.86 17.96
N ASN A 201 14.83 -10.02 17.30
CA ASN A 201 14.77 -10.11 15.85
C ASN A 201 13.46 -9.59 15.25
N PHE A 202 12.48 -9.18 16.07
CA PHE A 202 11.22 -8.62 15.59
C PHE A 202 11.37 -7.22 15.03
N GLY A 203 12.41 -6.49 15.43
CA GLY A 203 12.61 -5.12 14.98
C GLY A 203 14.06 -4.79 14.69
N VAL A 204 14.24 -3.85 13.77
CA VAL A 204 15.52 -3.24 13.42
C VAL A 204 15.41 -1.77 13.76
N VAL A 205 16.07 -1.35 14.84
CA VAL A 205 16.06 0.04 15.31
C VAL A 205 17.33 0.72 14.86
N TYR A 206 17.19 1.83 14.12
CA TYR A 206 18.31 2.68 13.75
C TYR A 206 19.01 3.22 15.00
N PHE A 207 20.30 2.94 15.11
CA PHE A 207 21.16 3.24 16.26
C PHE A 207 22.57 3.60 15.76
N PRO A 208 22.85 4.90 15.53
CA PRO A 208 24.10 5.31 14.89
C PRO A 208 25.35 4.95 15.68
N GLY A 209 26.40 4.55 14.97
CA GLY A 209 27.69 4.17 15.57
C GLY A 209 28.58 5.35 15.92
N ASN A 210 28.46 6.45 15.17
CA ASN A 210 29.30 7.64 15.38
C ASN A 210 28.56 8.76 16.14
N ALA A 211 29.32 9.56 16.88
CA ALA A 211 28.81 10.64 17.72
C ALA A 211 28.07 11.73 16.92
N ALA A 212 28.53 12.06 15.72
CA ALA A 212 27.93 13.09 14.88
C ALA A 212 26.51 12.71 14.41
N HIS A 213 26.30 11.46 14.00
CA HIS A 213 25.00 10.93 13.58
C HIS A 213 24.04 10.85 14.77
N ARG A 214 24.51 10.45 15.96
CA ARG A 214 23.70 10.49 17.19
C ARG A 214 23.25 11.91 17.53
N ARG A 215 24.18 12.88 17.46
CA ARG A 215 23.85 14.29 17.68
C ARG A 215 22.81 14.78 16.68
N ALA A 216 22.96 14.46 15.40
CA ALA A 216 22.00 14.81 14.35
C ALA A 216 20.62 14.20 14.61
N LEU A 217 20.56 12.92 14.96
CA LEU A 217 19.32 12.23 15.30
C LEU A 217 18.60 12.86 16.50
N ILE A 218 19.32 13.13 17.60
CA ILE A 218 18.72 13.78 18.78
C ILE A 218 18.24 15.20 18.46
N LEU A 219 18.99 15.96 17.65
CA LEU A 219 18.57 17.28 17.20
C LEU A 219 17.27 17.22 16.37
N GLU A 220 17.13 16.22 15.51
CA GLU A 220 15.89 15.99 14.73
C GLU A 220 14.71 15.65 15.65
N LEU A 221 14.91 14.79 16.65
CA LEU A 221 13.88 14.47 17.64
C LEU A 221 13.50 15.67 18.50
N GLN A 222 14.47 16.47 18.95
CA GLN A 222 14.21 17.71 19.68
C GLN A 222 13.34 18.66 18.84
N LYS A 223 13.71 18.89 17.57
CA LYS A 223 12.94 19.72 16.64
C LYS A 223 11.52 19.18 16.44
N PHE A 224 11.34 17.87 16.39
CA PHE A 224 10.00 17.27 16.32
C PHE A 224 9.16 17.65 17.55
N TYR A 225 9.73 17.57 18.76
CA TYR A 225 9.03 17.96 20.00
C TYR A 225 8.79 19.47 20.12
N GLU A 226 9.60 20.31 19.47
CA GLU A 226 9.39 21.76 19.42
C GLU A 226 8.42 22.19 18.32
N SER A 227 8.21 21.36 17.30
CA SER A 227 7.36 21.68 16.17
C SER A 227 5.87 21.75 16.55
N PRO A 228 5.12 22.76 16.06
CA PRO A 228 3.68 22.86 16.23
C PRO A 228 2.90 21.96 15.27
N ALA A 229 3.50 20.87 14.77
CA ALA A 229 2.96 20.09 13.64
C ALA A 229 1.51 19.66 13.87
N ASP A 230 0.62 20.16 13.01
CA ASP A 230 -0.78 19.76 12.95
C ASP A 230 -1.25 19.73 11.49
N PRO A 231 -1.77 18.61 10.98
CA PRO A 231 -2.54 18.59 9.73
C PRO A 231 -3.93 19.27 9.88
N GLY A 232 -4.30 19.73 11.07
CA GLY A 232 -5.55 20.48 11.32
C GLY A 232 -6.71 19.56 11.74
N PRO A 233 -7.96 20.04 11.70
CA PRO A 233 -9.13 19.19 12.01
C PRO A 233 -9.32 18.08 10.98
N PHE A 234 -10.11 17.06 11.33
CA PHE A 234 -10.51 16.02 10.38
C PHE A 234 -11.47 16.60 9.33
N PRO A 235 -11.30 16.27 8.03
CA PRO A 235 -12.18 16.78 6.98
C PRO A 235 -13.59 16.19 7.06
N ASP A 236 -13.73 14.95 7.51
CA ASP A 236 -14.99 14.22 7.64
C ASP A 236 -14.85 13.06 8.67
N CYS A 237 -15.97 12.41 8.98
CA CYS A 237 -16.02 11.34 9.97
C CYS A 237 -15.33 10.06 9.48
N GLU A 238 -15.31 9.85 8.17
CA GLU A 238 -14.60 8.75 7.53
C GLU A 238 -13.09 8.88 7.80
N ALA A 239 -12.50 10.04 7.52
CA ALA A 239 -11.10 10.33 7.80
C ALA A 239 -10.77 10.22 9.29
N LEU A 240 -11.67 10.66 10.18
CA LEU A 240 -11.50 10.48 11.63
C LEU A 240 -11.28 9.01 11.98
N ILE A 241 -12.12 8.11 11.45
CA ILE A 241 -12.04 6.68 11.77
C ILE A 241 -10.84 6.03 11.10
N VAL A 242 -10.64 6.29 9.80
CA VAL A 242 -9.54 5.71 9.00
C VAL A 242 -8.18 6.05 9.62
N GLU A 243 -7.96 7.30 10.03
CA GLU A 243 -6.67 7.72 10.56
C GLU A 243 -6.46 7.41 12.05
N SER A 244 -7.54 7.32 12.84
CA SER A 244 -7.45 7.08 14.30
C SER A 244 -7.47 5.60 14.67
N PHE A 245 -8.12 4.78 13.85
CA PHE A 245 -8.28 3.34 14.08
C PHE A 245 -7.95 2.52 12.83
N PRO A 246 -6.78 2.72 12.19
CA PRO A 246 -6.49 2.12 10.89
C PRO A 246 -6.65 0.60 10.88
N MET A 247 -6.16 -0.11 11.90
CA MET A 247 -6.28 -1.58 11.95
C MET A 247 -7.72 -2.08 12.14
N ILE A 248 -8.56 -1.33 12.87
CA ILE A 248 -9.97 -1.68 13.07
C ILE A 248 -10.77 -1.34 11.82
N TYR A 249 -10.43 -0.24 11.15
CA TYR A 249 -11.00 0.11 9.85
C TYR A 249 -10.64 -0.95 8.80
N LYS A 250 -9.39 -1.44 8.74
CA LYS A 250 -9.00 -2.57 7.87
C LYS A 250 -9.85 -3.80 8.13
N LYS A 251 -10.09 -4.15 9.39
CA LYS A 251 -10.97 -5.26 9.77
C LYS A 251 -12.40 -5.05 9.26
N ILE A 252 -12.98 -3.86 9.48
CA ILE A 252 -14.30 -3.48 8.97
C ILE A 252 -14.37 -3.61 7.44
N LEU A 253 -13.34 -3.12 6.76
CA LEU A 253 -13.24 -3.11 5.31
C LEU A 253 -13.16 -4.53 4.74
N LEU A 254 -12.31 -5.39 5.31
CA LEU A 254 -12.22 -6.80 4.94
C LEU A 254 -13.55 -7.50 5.16
N ASP A 255 -14.16 -7.35 6.33
CA ASP A 255 -15.41 -8.01 6.65
C ASP A 255 -16.57 -7.62 5.72
N ALA A 256 -16.55 -6.39 5.22
CA ALA A 256 -17.61 -5.85 4.37
C ALA A 256 -17.37 -6.10 2.87
N LYS A 257 -16.11 -6.04 2.41
CA LYS A 257 -15.76 -6.10 0.98
C LYS A 257 -15.10 -7.41 0.56
N MET A 258 -14.61 -8.20 1.52
CA MET A 258 -13.90 -9.45 1.29
C MET A 258 -14.15 -10.41 2.47
N PRO A 259 -15.39 -10.89 2.68
CA PRO A 259 -15.65 -11.89 3.70
C PRO A 259 -14.72 -13.10 3.52
N GLN A 260 -14.48 -13.89 4.58
CA GLN A 260 -13.39 -14.88 4.60
C GLN A 260 -13.39 -15.85 3.41
N ASN A 261 -14.56 -16.34 2.98
CA ASN A 261 -14.72 -17.18 1.80
C ASN A 261 -14.32 -16.48 0.50
N GLU A 262 -14.60 -15.19 0.39
CA GLU A 262 -14.18 -14.36 -0.75
C GLU A 262 -12.70 -14.00 -0.68
N THR A 263 -12.11 -13.88 0.51
CA THR A 263 -10.66 -13.67 0.66
C THR A 263 -9.86 -14.83 0.07
N GLU A 264 -10.27 -16.07 0.33
CA GLU A 264 -9.61 -17.25 -0.24
C GLU A 264 -9.75 -17.30 -1.77
N ALA A 265 -10.95 -17.07 -2.30
CA ALA A 265 -11.21 -17.01 -3.73
C ALA A 265 -10.45 -15.85 -4.42
N PHE A 266 -10.40 -14.69 -3.76
CA PHE A 266 -9.61 -13.54 -4.18
C PHE A 266 -8.12 -13.90 -4.30
N ASN A 267 -7.58 -14.56 -3.27
CA ASN A 267 -6.18 -14.95 -3.21
C ASN A 267 -5.84 -15.95 -4.31
N GLU A 268 -6.67 -16.98 -4.50
CA GLU A 268 -6.50 -17.95 -5.58
C GLU A 268 -6.50 -17.28 -6.96
N LYS A 269 -7.50 -16.43 -7.21
CA LYS A 269 -7.64 -15.73 -8.49
C LYS A 269 -6.45 -14.79 -8.77
N HIS A 270 -5.98 -14.05 -7.76
CA HIS A 270 -4.79 -13.19 -7.91
C HIS A 270 -3.51 -13.99 -8.14
N MET A 271 -3.36 -15.15 -7.50
CA MET A 271 -2.21 -16.01 -7.75
C MET A 271 -2.19 -16.55 -9.17
N ILE A 272 -3.36 -16.84 -9.76
CA ILE A 272 -3.46 -17.23 -11.17
C ILE A 272 -2.96 -16.09 -12.08
N TYR A 273 -3.41 -14.86 -11.86
CA TYR A 273 -2.97 -13.71 -12.65
C TYR A 273 -1.49 -13.40 -12.46
N ALA A 274 -1.00 -13.36 -11.23
CA ALA A 274 0.40 -13.15 -10.92
C ALA A 274 1.29 -14.24 -11.56
N THR A 275 0.84 -15.50 -11.53
CA THR A 275 1.54 -16.61 -12.18
C THR A 275 1.58 -16.44 -13.69
N ALA A 276 0.48 -16.03 -14.32
CA ALA A 276 0.46 -15.75 -15.77
C ALA A 276 1.46 -14.65 -16.15
N ILE A 277 1.56 -13.58 -15.34
CA ILE A 277 2.52 -12.49 -15.55
C ILE A 277 3.96 -12.99 -15.39
N VAL A 278 4.27 -13.74 -14.33
CA VAL A 278 5.62 -14.30 -14.10
C VAL A 278 6.02 -15.27 -15.21
N GLN A 279 5.08 -16.12 -15.68
CA GLN A 279 5.32 -17.02 -16.80
C GLN A 279 5.59 -16.26 -18.11
N GLU A 280 4.82 -15.20 -18.36
CA GLU A 280 5.01 -14.37 -19.54
C GLU A 280 6.33 -13.61 -19.49
N TYR A 281 6.74 -13.14 -18.31
CA TYR A 281 8.05 -12.54 -18.09
C TYR A 281 9.14 -13.54 -18.50
N ARG A 282 9.12 -14.75 -17.93
CA ARG A 282 10.08 -15.82 -18.29
C ARG A 282 10.07 -16.11 -19.79
N ARG A 283 8.89 -16.17 -20.40
CA ARG A 283 8.76 -16.42 -21.84
C ARG A 283 9.53 -15.37 -22.63
N LEU A 284 9.26 -14.09 -22.38
CA LEU A 284 9.86 -12.99 -23.14
C LEU A 284 11.39 -12.93 -23.00
N ILE A 285 11.94 -13.10 -21.79
CA ILE A 285 13.40 -13.07 -21.60
C ILE A 285 14.12 -14.19 -22.35
N HIS A 286 13.46 -15.32 -22.60
CA HIS A 286 14.04 -16.46 -23.32
C HIS A 286 13.90 -16.37 -24.84
N PHE A 287 12.91 -15.62 -25.35
CA PHE A 287 12.73 -15.40 -26.79
C PHE A 287 13.57 -14.25 -27.34
N GLU A 288 13.88 -13.27 -26.50
CA GLU A 288 14.63 -12.07 -26.88
C GLU A 288 16.15 -12.33 -26.91
N PHE A 289 16.91 -11.46 -27.58
CA PHE A 289 18.38 -11.50 -27.65
C PHE A 289 19.03 -11.04 -26.32
N VAL A 290 18.62 -11.65 -25.22
CA VAL A 290 19.09 -11.36 -23.85
C VAL A 290 20.33 -12.22 -23.56
N PRO A 291 21.42 -11.65 -23.02
CA PRO A 291 22.57 -12.43 -22.58
C PRO A 291 22.19 -13.49 -21.52
N GLU A 292 22.81 -14.67 -21.56
CA GLU A 292 22.52 -15.77 -20.62
C GLU A 292 22.71 -15.39 -19.14
N GLU A 293 23.67 -14.51 -18.85
CA GLU A 293 23.87 -13.98 -17.49
C GLU A 293 22.65 -13.21 -17.00
N GLU A 294 22.07 -12.37 -17.85
CA GLU A 294 20.90 -11.57 -17.50
C GLU A 294 19.64 -12.44 -17.38
N LYS A 295 19.47 -13.45 -18.26
CA LYS A 295 18.40 -14.46 -18.11
C LYS A 295 18.48 -15.14 -16.75
N LYS A 296 19.67 -15.58 -16.34
CA LYS A 296 19.90 -16.21 -15.02
C LYS A 296 19.57 -15.25 -13.88
N ARG A 297 19.93 -13.97 -13.98
CA ARG A 297 19.59 -12.95 -12.97
C ARG A 297 18.08 -12.75 -12.84
N VAL A 298 17.37 -12.66 -13.96
CA VAL A 298 15.91 -12.51 -13.96
C VAL A 298 15.25 -13.77 -13.42
N ASP A 299 15.68 -14.96 -13.84
CA ASP A 299 15.15 -16.22 -13.30
C ASP A 299 15.35 -16.33 -11.80
N ASP A 300 16.53 -15.97 -11.30
CA ASP A 300 16.82 -15.92 -9.86
C ASP A 300 15.84 -14.97 -9.15
N PHE A 301 15.64 -13.76 -9.66
CA PHE A 301 14.66 -12.83 -9.12
C PHE A 301 13.23 -13.40 -9.12
N LEU A 302 12.76 -13.94 -10.25
CA LEU A 302 11.41 -14.50 -10.38
C LEU A 302 11.19 -15.73 -9.48
N ASN A 303 12.24 -16.50 -9.17
CA ASN A 303 12.18 -17.61 -8.21
C ASN A 303 12.04 -17.12 -6.76
N HIS A 304 12.60 -15.94 -6.48
CA HIS A 304 12.57 -15.29 -5.18
C HIS A 304 11.43 -14.27 -5.02
N LEU A 305 10.66 -14.02 -6.09
CA LEU A 305 9.47 -13.19 -6.06
C LEU A 305 8.33 -13.90 -5.32
N LYS A 306 7.68 -13.17 -4.42
CA LYS A 306 6.55 -13.61 -3.59
C LYS A 306 5.45 -12.56 -3.66
N PHE A 307 4.20 -12.99 -3.60
CA PHE A 307 3.05 -12.11 -3.53
C PHE A 307 2.42 -12.23 -2.14
N GLU A 308 2.32 -11.12 -1.42
CA GLU A 308 1.61 -11.01 -0.15
C GLU A 308 0.20 -10.50 -0.45
N LEU A 309 -0.76 -11.42 -0.40
CA LEU A 309 -2.13 -11.16 -0.78
C LEU A 309 -2.93 -10.58 0.39
N ILE A 310 -4.25 -10.61 0.27
CA ILE A 310 -5.14 -10.08 1.29
C ILE A 310 -5.48 -11.18 2.28
N GLY A 311 -5.21 -10.88 3.53
CA GLY A 311 -5.45 -11.83 4.61
C GLY A 311 -4.32 -11.77 5.60
N HIS A 312 -4.68 -11.51 6.85
CA HIS A 312 -3.76 -11.62 7.95
C HIS A 312 -4.48 -12.35 9.09
N PRO A 313 -3.88 -13.37 9.73
CA PRO A 313 -4.56 -14.14 10.77
C PRO A 313 -5.11 -13.30 11.93
N THR A 314 -4.52 -12.12 12.16
CA THR A 314 -5.01 -11.16 13.15
C THR A 314 -6.45 -10.70 12.89
N PHE A 315 -6.92 -10.74 11.64
CA PHE A 315 -8.26 -10.31 11.25
C PHE A 315 -9.33 -11.40 11.40
N GLN A 316 -9.01 -12.58 11.92
CA GLN A 316 -10.05 -13.55 12.33
C GLN A 316 -10.83 -12.99 13.52
N ASP A 317 -12.16 -13.18 13.57
CA ASP A 317 -13.03 -12.47 14.54
C ASP A 317 -12.63 -12.71 16.01
N ASP A 318 -12.29 -13.95 16.36
CA ASP A 318 -11.86 -14.36 17.70
C ASP A 318 -10.47 -13.81 18.06
N VAL A 319 -9.51 -13.92 17.13
CA VAL A 319 -8.16 -13.35 17.28
C VAL A 319 -8.24 -11.83 17.40
N PHE A 320 -9.02 -11.18 16.53
CA PHE A 320 -9.17 -9.73 16.52
C PHE A 320 -9.80 -9.24 17.83
N ALA A 321 -10.87 -9.91 18.30
CA ALA A 321 -11.48 -9.60 19.59
C ALA A 321 -10.50 -9.77 20.76
N GLN A 322 -9.67 -10.82 20.74
CA GLN A 322 -8.67 -11.09 21.78
C GLN A 322 -7.60 -9.99 21.86
N TYR A 323 -7.01 -9.61 20.73
CA TYR A 323 -5.87 -8.69 20.71
C TYR A 323 -6.28 -7.22 20.66
N PHE A 324 -7.35 -6.89 19.92
CA PHE A 324 -7.82 -5.52 19.72
C PHE A 324 -9.01 -5.17 20.61
N GLY A 325 -9.41 -6.00 21.57
CA GLY A 325 -10.60 -5.75 22.41
C GLY A 325 -10.50 -4.54 23.34
N ASN A 326 -9.28 -4.16 23.72
CA ASN A 326 -9.01 -3.06 24.64
C ASN A 326 -8.53 -1.81 23.88
N ILE A 327 -9.47 -1.01 23.38
CA ILE A 327 -9.20 0.24 22.67
C ILE A 327 -9.48 1.44 23.57
N ASP A 328 -8.61 2.45 23.49
CA ASP A 328 -8.84 3.78 24.07
C ASP A 328 -9.71 4.60 23.11
N THR A 329 -10.93 4.91 23.55
CA THR A 329 -11.92 5.68 22.79
C THR A 329 -11.99 7.14 23.21
N GLU A 330 -11.31 7.54 24.29
CA GLU A 330 -11.35 8.91 24.80
C GLU A 330 -10.27 9.77 24.12
N SER A 331 -9.07 9.20 24.00
CA SER A 331 -7.89 9.84 23.40
C SER A 331 -7.49 9.15 22.10
N PHE A 332 -8.47 8.78 21.28
CA PHE A 332 -8.28 7.87 20.16
C PHE A 332 -7.18 8.28 19.17
N TRP A 333 -7.02 9.59 18.88
CA TRP A 333 -6.00 10.07 17.96
C TRP A 333 -4.59 9.88 18.54
N THR A 334 -4.37 10.35 19.78
CA THR A 334 -3.06 10.20 20.43
C THR A 334 -2.76 8.74 20.75
N LYS A 335 -3.79 7.90 20.92
CA LYS A 335 -3.65 6.46 21.15
C LYS A 335 -3.75 5.60 19.89
N ARG A 336 -3.76 6.17 18.69
CA ARG A 336 -3.95 5.42 17.43
C ARG A 336 -2.98 4.24 17.27
N HIS A 337 -1.71 4.41 17.68
CA HIS A 337 -0.69 3.36 17.59
C HIS A 337 -0.84 2.29 18.67
N VAL A 338 -1.26 2.68 19.87
CA VAL A 338 -1.62 1.77 20.97
C VAL A 338 -2.87 0.96 20.61
N ASN A 339 -3.82 1.56 19.91
CA ASN A 339 -5.04 0.91 19.45
C ASN A 339 -4.81 0.02 18.21
N SER A 340 -3.75 0.26 17.43
CA SER A 340 -3.56 -0.37 16.11
C SER A 340 -2.31 -1.23 16.01
N ILE A 341 -1.14 -0.66 16.28
CA ILE A 341 0.16 -1.31 16.06
C ILE A 341 0.52 -2.21 17.24
N GLN A 342 0.36 -1.75 18.48
CA GLN A 342 0.74 -2.51 19.67
C GLN A 342 0.04 -3.88 19.77
N PRO A 343 -1.27 -4.03 19.49
CA PRO A 343 -1.96 -5.32 19.49
C PRO A 343 -1.41 -6.28 18.44
N LEU A 344 -1.03 -5.78 17.26
CA LEU A 344 -0.42 -6.58 16.20
C LEU A 344 0.96 -7.10 16.60
N ILE A 345 1.76 -6.26 17.28
CA ILE A 345 3.05 -6.69 17.83
C ILE A 345 2.82 -7.77 18.90
N LYS A 346 1.87 -7.55 19.82
CA LYS A 346 1.50 -8.52 20.85
C LYS A 346 1.05 -9.86 20.25
N PHE A 347 0.22 -9.84 19.22
CA PHE A 347 -0.17 -11.05 18.48
C PHE A 347 1.04 -11.81 17.94
N ASN A 348 1.98 -11.11 17.30
CA ASN A 348 3.18 -11.74 16.75
C ASN A 348 4.10 -12.31 17.84
N VAL A 349 4.21 -11.64 19.00
CA VAL A 349 4.99 -12.13 20.14
C VAL A 349 4.36 -13.40 20.70
N ASP A 350 3.07 -13.37 21.01
CA ASP A 350 2.34 -14.49 21.60
C ASP A 350 2.29 -15.72 20.66
N LYS A 351 2.32 -15.50 19.34
CA LYS A 351 2.29 -16.57 18.32
C LYS A 351 3.66 -16.93 17.76
N ASN A 352 4.73 -16.27 18.20
CA ASN A 352 6.09 -16.39 17.65
C ASN A 352 6.12 -16.27 16.11
N LYS A 353 5.48 -15.22 15.59
CA LYS A 353 5.39 -14.92 14.15
C LYS A 353 6.12 -13.62 13.79
N MET A 354 6.57 -13.53 12.56
CA MET A 354 7.19 -12.34 11.94
C MET A 354 6.29 -11.80 10.82
N ALA A 355 5.02 -11.57 11.15
CA ALA A 355 3.98 -11.12 10.24
C ALA A 355 3.43 -9.77 10.74
N PHE A 356 4.22 -8.69 10.59
CA PHE A 356 3.75 -7.34 10.94
C PHE A 356 3.12 -6.63 9.74
N TYR A 357 3.44 -7.05 8.52
CA TYR A 357 2.83 -6.49 7.34
C TYR A 357 1.32 -6.76 7.33
N THR A 358 0.57 -5.69 7.11
CA THR A 358 -0.86 -5.72 6.82
C THR A 358 -1.11 -4.79 5.64
N ASN A 359 -2.08 -5.11 4.78
CA ASN A 359 -2.32 -4.39 3.54
C ASN A 359 -2.48 -2.88 3.78
N SER A 360 -1.73 -2.04 3.05
CA SER A 360 -1.70 -0.57 3.23
C SER A 360 -3.07 0.05 2.92
N LEU A 361 -3.49 1.06 3.69
CA LEU A 361 -4.72 1.83 3.40
C LEU A 361 -4.50 2.92 2.33
N THR A 362 -3.25 3.29 2.09
CA THR A 362 -2.90 4.47 1.27
C THR A 362 -2.08 4.12 0.05
N GLU A 363 -1.32 3.03 0.08
CA GLU A 363 -0.50 2.60 -1.04
C GLU A 363 -1.24 1.54 -1.85
N HIS A 364 -1.13 1.63 -3.18
CA HIS A 364 -1.64 0.59 -4.07
C HIS A 364 -0.82 -0.70 -3.91
N THR A 365 0.50 -0.62 -4.07
CA THR A 365 1.42 -1.75 -3.93
C THR A 365 2.60 -1.36 -3.06
N VAL A 366 3.03 -2.28 -2.20
CA VAL A 366 4.19 -2.13 -1.33
C VAL A 366 5.23 -3.18 -1.69
N PHE A 367 6.48 -2.75 -1.84
CA PHE A 367 7.61 -3.62 -2.11
C PHE A 367 8.43 -3.82 -0.85
N MET A 368 8.65 -5.09 -0.52
CA MET A 368 9.48 -5.47 0.62
C MET A 368 10.50 -6.50 0.16
N ALA A 369 11.74 -6.35 0.56
CA ALA A 369 12.76 -7.33 0.25
C ALA A 369 13.41 -7.82 1.55
N GLN A 370 13.58 -9.14 1.66
CA GLN A 370 14.04 -9.79 2.87
C GLN A 370 14.49 -11.22 2.58
N ASP A 371 15.61 -11.64 3.19
CA ASP A 371 16.12 -13.01 3.15
C ASP A 371 16.21 -13.53 1.71
N ASN A 372 16.76 -12.71 0.81
CA ASN A 372 16.84 -12.90 -0.65
C ASN A 372 15.50 -12.96 -1.40
N ASN A 373 14.35 -12.80 -0.74
CA ASN A 373 13.04 -12.75 -1.39
C ASN A 373 12.59 -11.31 -1.63
N THR A 374 11.93 -11.08 -2.76
CA THR A 374 11.18 -9.84 -3.03
C THR A 374 9.69 -10.14 -2.87
N TYR A 375 9.01 -9.35 -2.06
CA TYR A 375 7.59 -9.45 -1.80
C TYR A 375 6.88 -8.26 -2.44
N ILE A 376 5.89 -8.56 -3.27
CA ILE A 376 4.91 -7.61 -3.80
C ILE A 376 3.66 -7.75 -2.96
N ALA A 377 3.30 -6.69 -2.25
CA ALA A 377 2.18 -6.73 -1.32
C ALA A 377 1.11 -5.71 -1.70
N PHE A 378 -0.12 -6.20 -1.86
CA PHE A 378 -1.23 -5.37 -2.31
C PHE A 378 -1.81 -4.57 -1.15
N GLY A 379 -1.92 -3.26 -1.30
CA GLY A 379 -2.74 -2.45 -0.39
C GLY A 379 -4.23 -2.57 -0.69
N PHE A 380 -5.05 -2.00 0.17
CA PHE A 380 -6.51 -1.95 -0.01
C PHE A 380 -6.92 -1.19 -1.26
N GLU A 381 -6.10 -0.27 -1.75
CA GLU A 381 -6.39 0.43 -2.99
C GLU A 381 -6.33 -0.50 -4.20
N ALA A 382 -5.37 -1.44 -4.24
CA ALA A 382 -5.22 -2.37 -5.37
C ALA A 382 -6.37 -3.36 -5.52
N VAL A 383 -7.22 -3.48 -4.51
CA VAL A 383 -8.14 -4.61 -4.35
C VAL A 383 -9.59 -4.17 -4.16
N LEU A 384 -9.82 -2.87 -4.24
CA LEU A 384 -11.13 -2.24 -4.15
C LEU A 384 -11.43 -1.47 -5.43
N PRO A 385 -12.71 -1.17 -5.72
CA PRO A 385 -13.07 -0.28 -6.81
C PRO A 385 -12.38 1.09 -6.68
N PRO A 386 -11.98 1.71 -7.80
CA PRO A 386 -12.15 1.24 -9.18
C PRO A 386 -11.06 0.27 -9.65
N TYR A 387 -10.03 -0.03 -8.86
CA TYR A 387 -8.88 -0.84 -9.28
C TYR A 387 -9.24 -2.31 -9.49
N TYR A 388 -10.01 -2.89 -8.55
CA TYR A 388 -10.38 -4.30 -8.59
C TYR A 388 -11.79 -4.57 -8.07
N HIS A 389 -12.39 -5.62 -8.63
CA HIS A 389 -13.51 -6.36 -8.05
C HIS A 389 -13.46 -7.80 -8.57
N SER A 390 -13.98 -8.77 -7.80
CA SER A 390 -14.00 -10.19 -8.19
C SER A 390 -14.74 -10.44 -9.51
N GLU A 391 -15.76 -9.64 -9.79
CA GLU A 391 -16.55 -9.69 -11.03
C GLU A 391 -15.91 -8.95 -12.21
N TYR A 392 -14.83 -8.19 -12.00
CA TYR A 392 -14.19 -7.51 -13.13
C TYR A 392 -13.57 -8.53 -14.10
N PRO A 393 -13.74 -8.31 -15.41
CA PRO A 393 -13.12 -9.16 -16.42
C PRO A 393 -11.60 -8.96 -16.46
N PRO A 394 -10.87 -9.91 -17.07
CA PRO A 394 -9.42 -9.92 -17.04
C PRO A 394 -8.77 -8.63 -17.56
N TYR A 395 -9.34 -7.97 -18.58
CA TYR A 395 -8.75 -6.76 -19.13
C TYR A 395 -8.70 -5.59 -18.12
N PHE A 396 -9.60 -5.54 -17.14
CA PHE A 396 -9.50 -4.58 -16.04
C PHE A 396 -8.53 -5.03 -14.97
N VAL A 397 -8.57 -6.32 -14.60
CA VAL A 397 -7.70 -6.83 -13.53
C VAL A 397 -6.24 -6.81 -13.94
N PHE A 398 -5.87 -7.27 -15.14
CA PHE A 398 -4.46 -7.31 -15.57
C PHE A 398 -3.85 -5.91 -15.66
N SER A 399 -4.58 -4.91 -16.18
CA SER A 399 -4.06 -3.54 -16.25
C SER A 399 -3.74 -2.94 -14.87
N ASN A 400 -4.35 -3.45 -13.80
CA ASN A 400 -4.07 -3.04 -12.42
C ASN A 400 -2.66 -3.45 -11.96
N TYR A 401 -2.12 -4.54 -12.50
CA TYR A 401 -0.78 -5.05 -12.13
C TYR A 401 0.35 -4.13 -12.59
N ILE A 402 0.08 -3.07 -13.36
CA ILE A 402 1.13 -2.12 -13.76
C ILE A 402 1.81 -1.46 -12.56
N PHE A 403 1.12 -1.36 -11.42
CA PHE A 403 1.69 -0.75 -10.21
C PHE A 403 2.56 -1.73 -9.40
N ASP A 404 2.49 -3.02 -9.75
CA ASP A 404 3.30 -4.07 -9.13
C ASP A 404 4.68 -4.21 -9.76
N PHE A 405 4.85 -3.66 -10.96
CA PHE A 405 6.06 -3.80 -11.73
C PHE A 405 6.46 -2.44 -12.28
N PHE A 406 7.74 -2.12 -12.17
CA PHE A 406 8.29 -0.89 -12.70
C PHE A 406 8.84 -1.17 -14.11
N GLY A 407 9.05 -0.09 -14.86
CA GLY A 407 9.60 -0.19 -16.20
C GLY A 407 8.56 -0.29 -17.32
N GLU A 408 8.91 0.34 -18.44
CA GLU A 408 8.08 0.44 -19.64
C GLU A 408 7.77 -0.95 -20.23
N TYR A 409 8.73 -1.86 -20.21
CA TYR A 409 8.57 -3.20 -20.80
C TYR A 409 7.60 -4.09 -20.01
N MET A 410 7.44 -3.86 -18.70
CA MET A 410 6.51 -4.64 -17.88
C MET A 410 5.06 -4.44 -18.31
N SER A 411 4.72 -3.28 -18.87
CA SER A 411 3.41 -3.08 -19.49
C SER A 411 3.13 -4.04 -20.65
N GLN A 412 4.15 -4.38 -21.44
CA GLN A 412 4.03 -5.36 -22.53
C GLN A 412 3.93 -6.78 -21.98
N VAL A 413 4.74 -7.12 -20.97
CA VAL A 413 4.68 -8.42 -20.28
C VAL A 413 3.27 -8.64 -19.73
N ILE A 414 2.71 -7.66 -19.01
CA ILE A 414 1.37 -7.75 -18.42
C ILE A 414 0.29 -7.84 -19.50
N HIS A 415 0.40 -7.06 -20.57
CA HIS A 415 -0.55 -7.12 -21.69
C HIS A 415 -0.50 -8.48 -22.41
N TYR A 416 0.68 -9.04 -22.68
CA TYR A 416 0.78 -10.37 -23.28
C TYR A 416 0.30 -11.47 -22.34
N ALA A 417 0.53 -11.34 -21.04
CA ALA A 417 -0.01 -12.26 -20.05
C ALA A 417 -1.54 -12.24 -20.07
N TYR A 418 -2.15 -11.05 -20.20
CA TYR A 418 -3.59 -10.88 -20.42
C TYR A 418 -4.06 -11.58 -21.70
N VAL A 419 -3.41 -11.33 -22.84
CA VAL A 419 -3.79 -11.94 -24.13
C VAL A 419 -3.72 -13.47 -24.06
N HIS A 420 -2.65 -14.03 -23.51
CA HIS A 420 -2.51 -15.47 -23.31
C HIS A 420 -3.49 -16.04 -22.31
N TYR A 421 -3.78 -15.31 -21.22
CA TYR A 421 -4.80 -15.70 -20.28
C TYR A 421 -6.16 -15.80 -20.98
N VAL A 422 -6.57 -14.77 -21.73
CA VAL A 422 -7.84 -14.76 -22.46
C VAL A 422 -7.89 -15.86 -23.51
N ALA A 423 -6.80 -16.13 -24.21
CA ALA A 423 -6.75 -17.21 -25.20
C ALA A 423 -7.00 -18.59 -24.57
N ASN A 424 -6.56 -18.80 -23.32
CA ASN A 424 -6.69 -20.08 -22.62
C ASN A 424 -7.98 -20.22 -21.79
N TYR A 425 -8.46 -19.13 -21.20
CA TYR A 425 -9.53 -19.13 -20.20
C TYR A 425 -10.77 -18.34 -20.63
N GLY A 426 -10.71 -17.65 -21.77
CA GLY A 426 -11.76 -16.76 -22.25
C GLY A 426 -11.73 -15.37 -21.59
N THR A 427 -12.59 -14.49 -22.08
CA THR A 427 -12.68 -13.08 -21.65
C THR A 427 -13.47 -12.87 -20.37
N GLY A 428 -14.05 -13.93 -19.80
CA GLY A 428 -15.09 -13.83 -18.79
C GLY A 428 -16.41 -13.30 -19.36
N LYS A 429 -17.35 -12.97 -18.47
CA LYS A 429 -18.64 -12.37 -18.86
C LYS A 429 -18.39 -10.95 -19.37
N PRO A 430 -18.85 -10.58 -20.58
CA PRO A 430 -18.77 -9.20 -21.06
C PRO A 430 -19.64 -8.29 -20.19
N PHE A 431 -19.30 -7.00 -20.18
CA PHE A 431 -20.20 -5.98 -19.65
C PHE A 431 -21.45 -5.93 -20.53
N ASP A 432 -22.62 -6.00 -19.91
CA ASP A 432 -23.89 -5.87 -20.59
C ASP A 432 -24.39 -4.44 -20.45
N ASP A 433 -23.60 -3.49 -20.96
CA ASP A 433 -23.99 -2.09 -21.04
C ASP A 433 -23.67 -1.53 -22.43
N GLU A 434 -24.43 -0.52 -22.85
CA GLU A 434 -24.30 0.08 -24.19
C GLU A 434 -22.91 0.70 -24.41
N PHE A 435 -22.27 1.18 -23.34
CA PHE A 435 -20.99 1.86 -23.40
C PHE A 435 -19.86 0.89 -23.78
N THR A 436 -19.73 -0.21 -23.07
CA THR A 436 -18.67 -1.22 -23.24
C THR A 436 -18.80 -1.98 -24.54
N HIS A 437 -20.01 -2.14 -25.09
CA HIS A 437 -20.22 -2.71 -26.42
C HIS A 437 -19.60 -1.86 -27.54
N SER A 438 -19.33 -0.57 -27.31
CA SER A 438 -18.70 0.30 -28.30
C SER A 438 -17.16 0.17 -28.36
N TRP A 439 -16.56 -0.57 -27.41
CA TRP A 439 -15.11 -0.72 -27.27
C TRP A 439 -14.68 -2.19 -27.30
N SER A 440 -13.54 -2.48 -27.94
CA SER A 440 -12.92 -3.80 -27.82
C SER A 440 -12.34 -4.02 -26.42
N HIS A 441 -12.16 -5.27 -26.01
CA HIS A 441 -11.52 -5.58 -24.72
C HIS A 441 -10.09 -5.02 -24.62
N GLU A 442 -9.36 -4.93 -25.73
CA GLU A 442 -8.03 -4.32 -25.78
C GLU A 442 -8.09 -2.80 -25.58
N GLN A 443 -9.07 -2.13 -26.21
CA GLN A 443 -9.30 -0.70 -25.96
C GLN A 443 -9.66 -0.44 -24.49
N LEU A 444 -10.54 -1.27 -23.92
CA LEU A 444 -10.92 -1.20 -22.51
C LEU A 444 -9.73 -1.44 -21.56
N TYR A 445 -8.82 -2.36 -21.88
CA TYR A 445 -7.58 -2.57 -21.13
C TYR A 445 -6.75 -1.28 -21.05
N PHE A 446 -6.48 -0.65 -22.20
CA PHE A 446 -5.63 0.54 -22.25
C PHE A 446 -6.32 1.78 -21.66
N ILE A 447 -7.63 1.93 -21.82
CA ILE A 447 -8.40 2.99 -21.17
C ILE A 447 -8.32 2.82 -19.66
N ASN A 448 -8.57 1.61 -19.13
CA ASN A 448 -8.44 1.34 -17.68
C ASN A 448 -7.06 1.75 -17.19
N LEU A 449 -6.03 1.27 -17.88
CA LEU A 449 -4.64 1.51 -17.51
C LEU A 449 -4.33 3.02 -17.38
N ALA A 450 -4.73 3.81 -18.38
CA ALA A 450 -4.53 5.26 -18.35
C ALA A 450 -5.31 5.93 -17.22
N GLN A 451 -6.56 5.52 -17.01
CA GLN A 451 -7.41 6.02 -15.93
C GLN A 451 -6.77 5.75 -14.55
N LEU A 452 -6.28 4.53 -14.30
CA LEU A 452 -5.62 4.20 -13.05
C LEU A 452 -4.31 4.99 -12.85
N ILE A 453 -3.52 5.18 -13.91
CA ILE A 453 -2.30 6.02 -13.86
C ILE A 453 -2.65 7.45 -13.45
N VAL A 454 -3.69 8.05 -14.04
CA VAL A 454 -4.15 9.40 -13.68
C VAL A 454 -4.58 9.47 -12.21
N LEU A 455 -5.33 8.48 -11.72
CA LEU A 455 -5.74 8.43 -10.32
C LEU A 455 -4.53 8.37 -9.38
N GLN A 456 -3.54 7.50 -9.67
CA GLN A 456 -2.35 7.34 -8.84
C GLN A 456 -1.50 8.62 -8.81
N LYS A 457 -1.31 9.29 -9.95
CA LYS A 457 -0.52 10.53 -10.02
C LYS A 457 -1.18 11.68 -9.26
N ARG A 458 -2.50 11.83 -9.38
CA ARG A 458 -3.25 12.84 -8.61
C ARG A 458 -3.13 12.65 -7.11
N GLN A 459 -3.13 11.42 -6.62
CA GLN A 459 -2.91 11.15 -5.20
C GLN A 459 -1.53 11.60 -4.72
N LYS A 460 -0.52 11.47 -5.57
CA LYS A 460 0.85 11.93 -5.28
C LYS A 460 1.02 13.45 -5.45
N GLY A 461 -0.03 14.16 -5.87
CA GLY A 461 0.03 15.59 -6.18
C GLY A 461 0.85 15.91 -7.44
N GLU A 462 1.04 14.91 -8.31
CA GLU A 462 1.75 15.05 -9.59
C GLU A 462 0.78 15.49 -10.69
N ASP A 463 1.27 16.21 -11.71
CA ASP A 463 0.47 16.49 -12.90
C ASP A 463 0.24 15.17 -13.67
N PRO A 464 -1.01 14.66 -13.74
CA PRO A 464 -1.27 13.42 -14.45
C PRO A 464 -1.01 13.55 -15.95
N PHE A 465 -1.10 14.73 -16.55
CA PHE A 465 -1.04 14.92 -18.01
C PHE A 465 0.29 15.47 -18.53
N ASP A 466 1.36 15.47 -17.71
CA ASP A 466 2.72 15.79 -18.17
C ASP A 466 3.15 14.84 -19.30
N GLU A 467 3.27 15.37 -20.52
CA GLU A 467 3.59 14.58 -21.71
C GLU A 467 4.99 13.96 -21.70
N ASN A 468 5.88 14.48 -20.85
CA ASN A 468 7.24 13.98 -20.65
C ASN A 468 7.31 12.86 -19.62
N ASP A 469 6.19 12.54 -18.96
CA ASP A 469 6.15 11.48 -17.97
C ASP A 469 6.40 10.12 -18.62
N LYS A 470 7.29 9.34 -17.98
CA LYS A 470 7.65 7.99 -18.42
C LYS A 470 6.46 7.03 -18.41
N ALA A 471 5.45 7.23 -17.57
CA ALA A 471 4.23 6.44 -17.53
C ALA A 471 3.50 6.46 -18.87
N TRP A 472 3.55 7.57 -19.62
CA TRP A 472 2.90 7.66 -20.92
C TRP A 472 3.68 7.00 -22.06
N ARG A 473 4.97 6.68 -21.84
CA ARG A 473 5.75 5.89 -22.81
C ARG A 473 5.21 4.48 -22.95
N ILE A 474 4.56 3.93 -21.91
CA ILE A 474 3.88 2.62 -21.97
C ILE A 474 2.99 2.50 -23.21
N PHE A 475 2.17 3.52 -23.49
CA PHE A 475 1.27 3.52 -24.65
C PHE A 475 2.00 3.80 -25.96
N LYS A 476 2.95 4.74 -25.95
CA LYS A 476 3.75 5.09 -27.15
C LYS A 476 4.55 3.90 -27.67
N CYS A 477 5.01 3.05 -26.74
CA CYS A 477 5.94 1.97 -27.00
C CYS A 477 5.30 0.57 -26.98
N THR A 478 3.96 0.49 -27.02
CA THR A 478 3.25 -0.80 -27.09
C THR A 478 2.53 -0.92 -28.43
N ARG A 479 2.94 -1.87 -29.29
CA ARG A 479 2.30 -2.08 -30.60
C ARG A 479 0.83 -2.46 -30.51
N ALA A 480 0.47 -3.23 -29.47
CA ALA A 480 -0.92 -3.58 -29.23
C ALA A 480 -1.80 -2.34 -29.02
N PHE A 481 -1.28 -1.30 -28.35
CA PHE A 481 -1.99 -0.02 -28.20
C PHE A 481 -2.28 0.63 -29.56
N SER A 482 -1.24 0.82 -30.38
CA SER A 482 -1.40 1.46 -31.68
C SER A 482 -2.37 0.70 -32.59
N ASN A 483 -2.39 -0.63 -32.47
CA ASN A 483 -3.31 -1.49 -33.22
C ASN A 483 -4.75 -1.38 -32.71
N ALA A 484 -4.95 -1.40 -31.39
CA ALA A 484 -6.27 -1.31 -30.75
C ALA A 484 -6.99 0.01 -31.06
N PHE A 485 -6.26 1.12 -31.21
CA PHE A 485 -6.82 2.44 -31.56
C PHE A 485 -6.63 2.83 -33.03
N HIS A 486 -6.14 1.91 -33.87
CA HIS A 486 -5.89 2.14 -35.30
C HIS A 486 -5.04 3.40 -35.58
N CYS A 487 -4.02 3.65 -34.75
CA CYS A 487 -3.20 4.83 -34.88
C CYS A 487 -2.35 4.78 -36.16
N PRO A 488 -2.33 5.85 -36.99
CA PRO A 488 -1.52 5.88 -38.20
C PRO A 488 -0.02 5.77 -37.89
N ALA A 489 0.74 5.13 -38.77
CA ALA A 489 2.19 5.07 -38.66
C ALA A 489 2.80 6.48 -38.58
N GLY A 490 3.70 6.71 -37.63
CA GLY A 490 4.32 8.02 -37.38
C GLY A 490 3.50 8.96 -36.50
N SER A 491 2.30 8.58 -36.07
CA SER A 491 1.58 9.30 -35.02
C SER A 491 2.28 9.19 -33.66
N LYS A 492 1.94 10.06 -32.71
CA LYS A 492 2.57 10.14 -31.37
C LYS A 492 2.56 8.80 -30.63
N TYR A 493 1.53 7.99 -30.84
CA TYR A 493 1.38 6.67 -30.23
C TYR A 493 1.60 5.50 -31.21
N HIS A 494 2.29 5.77 -32.31
CA HIS A 494 2.76 4.76 -33.27
C HIS A 494 4.20 5.12 -33.69
N VAL A 495 5.11 5.16 -32.70
CA VAL A 495 6.53 5.47 -32.89
C VAL A 495 7.37 4.23 -32.57
N THR A 496 8.36 3.93 -33.41
CA THR A 496 9.30 2.82 -33.19
C THR A 496 10.69 3.28 -32.76
N THR A 497 11.06 4.53 -33.07
CA THR A 497 12.43 5.02 -32.94
C THR A 497 12.85 5.32 -31.52
N ASP A 498 11.91 5.53 -30.59
CA ASP A 498 12.22 6.00 -29.22
C ASP A 498 11.86 4.98 -28.14
N CYS A 499 11.56 3.75 -28.56
CA CYS A 499 11.05 2.69 -27.71
C CYS A 499 12.06 1.55 -27.65
N ASP A 500 12.84 1.50 -26.57
CA ASP A 500 13.87 0.49 -26.38
C ASP A 500 13.27 -0.92 -26.35
N VAL A 501 12.07 -1.04 -25.78
CA VAL A 501 11.27 -2.27 -25.75
C VAL A 501 10.98 -2.77 -27.17
N LEU A 502 10.59 -1.88 -28.09
CA LEU A 502 10.31 -2.24 -29.49
C LEU A 502 11.57 -2.53 -30.32
N LYS A 503 12.75 -2.12 -29.82
CA LYS A 503 14.04 -2.40 -30.44
C LYS A 503 14.69 -3.69 -29.92
N GLY A 504 14.05 -4.37 -28.97
CA GLY A 504 14.65 -5.52 -28.28
C GLY A 504 15.73 -5.13 -27.26
N ASN A 505 15.89 -3.84 -26.96
CA ASN A 505 16.88 -3.31 -26.02
C ASN A 505 16.28 -3.24 -24.62
N TYR A 506 15.95 -4.39 -24.05
CA TYR A 506 15.40 -4.45 -22.70
C TYR A 506 16.51 -4.30 -21.67
N ASN A 507 16.42 -3.26 -20.84
CA ASN A 507 17.23 -3.17 -19.64
C ASN A 507 16.55 -3.91 -18.47
N TRP A 508 16.55 -5.25 -18.55
CA TRP A 508 15.97 -6.11 -17.50
C TRP A 508 16.59 -5.84 -16.12
N SER A 509 17.84 -5.38 -16.10
CA SER A 509 18.55 -5.03 -14.88
C SER A 509 18.02 -3.78 -14.20
N GLU A 510 17.32 -2.87 -14.92
CA GLU A 510 16.71 -1.68 -14.31
C GLU A 510 15.65 -2.04 -13.28
N GLU A 511 14.94 -3.15 -13.47
CA GLU A 511 13.91 -3.60 -12.55
C GLU A 511 14.49 -4.31 -11.34
N LEU A 512 15.51 -5.14 -11.57
CA LEU A 512 16.30 -5.73 -10.49
C LEU A 512 16.96 -4.64 -9.64
N ASP A 513 17.52 -3.63 -10.30
CA ASP A 513 18.14 -2.48 -9.66
C ASP A 513 17.09 -1.60 -9.00
N TYR A 514 15.89 -1.46 -9.57
CA TYR A 514 14.77 -0.80 -8.89
C TYR A 514 14.47 -1.53 -7.59
N TYR A 515 14.26 -2.84 -7.58
CA TYR A 515 13.93 -3.59 -6.37
C TYR A 515 15.08 -3.60 -5.34
N LYS A 516 16.34 -3.74 -5.77
CA LYS A 516 17.53 -3.62 -4.90
C LYS A 516 17.78 -2.20 -4.39
N LYS A 517 17.53 -1.20 -5.22
CA LYS A 517 17.59 0.19 -4.79
C LYS A 517 16.48 0.45 -3.80
N ASN A 518 15.32 -0.17 -3.98
CA ASN A 518 14.20 -0.09 -3.06
C ASN A 518 14.40 -0.92 -1.77
N GLU A 519 15.26 -1.96 -1.76
CA GLU A 519 15.83 -2.50 -0.51
C GLU A 519 16.49 -1.40 0.33
N SER A 520 17.14 -0.43 -0.32
CA SER A 520 17.89 0.68 0.32
C SER A 520 17.19 2.05 0.30
N LEU A 521 16.06 2.23 -0.40
CA LEU A 521 15.35 3.51 -0.60
C LEU A 521 13.82 3.52 -0.37
N VAL A 522 13.13 2.40 -0.07
CA VAL A 522 11.65 2.42 0.07
C VAL A 522 11.24 3.12 1.36
N VAL A 523 10.99 4.44 1.26
CA VAL A 523 9.86 5.28 1.74
C VAL A 523 10.17 6.74 1.34
N LYS A 524 10.14 7.06 0.04
CA LYS A 524 9.87 8.44 -0.36
C LYS A 524 8.39 8.53 -0.67
N HIS A 525 7.59 8.86 0.34
CA HIS A 525 6.27 9.46 0.18
C HIS A 525 6.14 10.60 1.16
#